data_AF-A0A7S1DH05-F1
#
_entry.id   AF-A0A7S1DH05-F1
#
_cell.length_a   1.000
_cell.length_b   1.000
_cell.length_c   1.000
_cell.angle_alpha   90.00
_cell.angle_beta   90.00
_cell.angle_gamma   90.00
#
_symmetry.space_group_name_H-M   'P 1'
#
loop_
_entity.id
_entity.type
_entity.pdbx_description
1 polymer ?
#
loop_
_entity_poly.entity_id
_entity_poly.type
_entity_poly.pdbx_seq_one_letter_code
_entity_poly.pdbx_strand_id
1 'polypeptide(L)'
;SSATRRRPDMEMQMVMAKKGGGKAPQLAIAVHFDQGPTSPQWLSDLALVADDATGEPQPLDPSLMFTGIARNLVPFMGIHYTYQGSITHPPCTTGVTWLVLKHRLTVTSDDLKVFQDRHIGGNAREVQPMMGRKLAVAGTMQK
;
A
#
# COMPACT_ATOMS: atom_id res chain seq x y z
N SER A 1 0.20 -26.24 -8.86
CA SER A 1 -1.02 -25.61 -9.41
C SER A 1 -0.82 -24.10 -9.42
N SER A 2 -0.38 -23.56 -10.57
CA SER A 2 -0.02 -22.15 -10.76
C SER A 2 -1.26 -21.37 -11.20
N ALA A 3 -2.03 -20.88 -10.24
CA ALA A 3 -2.83 -19.68 -10.50
C ALA A 3 -1.85 -18.51 -10.46
N THR A 4 -1.38 -18.06 -11.62
CA THR A 4 -0.66 -16.79 -11.77
C THR A 4 -1.60 -15.68 -11.31
N ARG A 5 -1.50 -15.32 -10.04
CA ARG A 5 -2.32 -14.28 -9.42
C ARG A 5 -2.02 -12.96 -10.15
N ARG A 6 -3.02 -12.40 -10.83
CA ARG A 6 -2.93 -11.12 -11.56
C ARG A 6 -2.31 -10.07 -10.62
N ARG A 7 -1.27 -9.36 -11.08
CA ARG A 7 -0.72 -8.21 -10.34
C ARG A 7 -1.82 -7.16 -10.16
N PRO A 8 -1.91 -6.51 -9.00
CA PRO A 8 -2.80 -5.35 -8.87
C PRO A 8 -2.36 -4.25 -9.85
N ASP A 9 -3.30 -3.42 -10.26
CA ASP A 9 -3.00 -2.30 -11.15
C ASP A 9 -2.25 -1.18 -10.39
N MET A 10 -2.43 -1.11 -9.06
CA MET A 10 -1.67 -0.24 -8.16
C MET A 10 -1.53 -0.85 -6.75
N GLU A 11 -0.42 -0.56 -6.07
CA GLU A 11 -0.20 -0.88 -4.66
C GLU A 11 0.16 0.40 -3.88
N MET A 12 -0.54 0.64 -2.78
CA MET A 12 -0.18 1.68 -1.81
C MET A 12 0.42 1.04 -0.57
N GLN A 13 1.54 1.59 -0.09
CA GLN A 13 2.25 1.10 1.09
C GLN A 13 2.24 2.14 2.19
N MET A 14 1.63 1.82 3.34
CA MET A 14 1.70 2.64 4.55
C MET A 14 2.79 2.10 5.46
N VAL A 15 3.91 2.83 5.57
CA VAL A 15 5.07 2.43 6.37
C VAL A 15 5.04 3.14 7.71
N MET A 16 5.12 2.37 8.79
CA MET A 16 5.00 2.85 10.16
C MET A 16 6.24 2.52 10.99
N ALA A 17 6.64 3.49 11.81
CA ALA A 17 7.65 3.34 12.83
C ALA A 17 7.02 3.46 14.22
N LYS A 18 7.58 2.76 15.21
CA LYS A 18 7.11 2.84 16.60
C LYS A 18 7.43 4.22 17.18
N LYS A 19 6.42 4.89 17.74
CA LYS A 19 6.61 6.15 18.48
C LYS A 19 7.59 5.92 19.65
N GLY A 20 8.67 6.71 19.69
CA GLY A 20 9.74 6.58 20.70
C GLY A 20 10.69 5.39 20.51
N GLY A 21 10.52 4.60 19.44
CA GLY A 21 11.53 3.62 18.99
C GLY A 21 12.58 4.27 18.08
N GLY A 22 13.59 3.50 17.67
CA GLY A 22 14.52 3.93 16.62
C GLY A 22 13.80 4.25 15.29
N LYS A 23 14.47 4.98 14.38
CA LYS A 23 13.91 5.41 13.08
C LYS A 23 13.60 4.27 12.09
N ALA A 24 13.90 3.01 12.44
CA ALA A 24 13.68 1.88 11.55
C ALA A 24 12.17 1.55 11.47
N PRO A 25 11.63 1.35 10.25
CA PRO A 25 10.26 0.92 10.07
C PRO A 25 10.05 -0.46 10.67
N GLN A 26 8.93 -0.65 11.35
CA GLN A 26 8.60 -1.93 12.02
C GLN A 26 7.40 -2.63 11.37
N LEU A 27 6.53 -1.86 10.70
CA LEU A 27 5.29 -2.33 10.10
C LEU A 27 5.05 -1.66 8.75
N ALA A 28 4.68 -2.44 7.75
CA ALA A 28 4.20 -1.95 6.46
C ALA A 28 2.83 -2.58 6.16
N ILE A 29 1.84 -1.75 5.82
CA ILE A 29 0.55 -2.21 5.31
C ILE A 29 0.51 -1.98 3.80
N ALA A 30 0.29 -3.05 3.04
CA ALA A 30 0.08 -2.98 1.59
C ALA A 30 -1.40 -3.09 1.27
N VAL A 31 -1.89 -2.15 0.47
CA VAL A 31 -3.25 -2.12 -0.07
C VAL A 31 -3.16 -2.25 -1.59
N HIS A 32 -3.88 -3.21 -2.14
CA HIS A 32 -3.94 -3.47 -3.57
C HIS A 32 -5.17 -2.81 -4.18
N PHE A 33 -5.01 -2.26 -5.38
CA PHE A 33 -6.06 -1.65 -6.17
C PHE A 33 -6.16 -2.32 -7.54
N ASP A 34 -7.39 -2.58 -7.98
CA ASP A 34 -7.69 -2.95 -9.36
C ASP A 34 -8.44 -1.79 -10.03
N GLN A 35 -8.17 -1.54 -11.31
CA GLN A 35 -8.87 -0.52 -12.08
C GLN A 35 -10.36 -0.86 -12.16
N GLY A 36 -11.21 0.13 -11.88
CA GLY A 36 -12.66 -0.01 -11.83
C GLY A 36 -13.38 1.32 -12.05
N PRO A 37 -14.72 1.33 -11.93
CA PRO A 37 -15.53 2.51 -12.24
C PRO A 37 -15.47 3.61 -11.16
N THR A 38 -14.94 3.32 -9.97
CA THR A 38 -14.96 4.22 -8.81
C THR A 38 -13.67 4.18 -8.02
N SER A 39 -13.28 5.31 -7.44
CA SER A 39 -12.24 5.41 -6.43
C SER A 39 -12.88 5.78 -5.09
N PRO A 40 -12.35 5.28 -3.95
CA PRO A 40 -12.65 5.89 -2.66
C PRO A 40 -12.27 7.37 -2.68
N GLN A 41 -13.10 8.24 -2.09
CA GLN A 41 -12.87 9.70 -2.12
C GLN A 41 -11.46 10.09 -1.66
N TRP A 42 -10.97 9.47 -0.59
CA TRP A 42 -9.63 9.76 -0.06
C TRP A 42 -8.50 9.44 -1.06
N LEU A 43 -8.72 8.50 -1.99
CA LEU A 43 -7.78 8.15 -3.03
C LEU A 43 -7.78 9.18 -4.16
N SER A 44 -8.97 9.68 -4.52
CA SER A 44 -9.10 10.79 -5.47
C SER A 44 -8.52 12.09 -4.90
N ASP A 45 -8.74 12.38 -3.61
CA ASP A 45 -8.11 13.52 -2.93
C ASP A 45 -6.58 13.38 -2.95
N LEU A 46 -6.06 12.17 -2.72
CA LEU A 46 -4.63 11.89 -2.82
C LEU A 46 -4.09 12.07 -4.24
N ALA A 47 -4.86 11.67 -5.27
CA ALA A 47 -4.48 11.86 -6.66
C ALA A 47 -4.37 13.36 -7.01
N LEU A 48 -5.33 14.18 -6.57
CA LEU A 48 -5.26 15.64 -6.76
C LEU A 48 -3.99 16.23 -6.13
N VAL A 49 -3.70 15.90 -4.87
CA VAL A 49 -2.47 16.36 -4.20
C VAL A 49 -1.22 15.86 -4.91
N ALA A 50 -1.25 14.61 -5.40
CA ALA A 50 -0.14 14.05 -6.15
C ALA A 50 0.08 14.78 -7.49
N ASP A 51 -0.98 15.26 -8.15
CA ASP A 51 -0.90 16.01 -9.41
C ASP A 51 -0.36 17.44 -9.24
N ASP A 52 -0.41 18.00 -8.04
CA ASP A 52 0.20 19.28 -7.70
C ASP A 52 1.62 19.14 -7.13
N ALA A 53 2.06 17.92 -6.82
CA ALA A 53 3.35 17.71 -6.15
C ALA A 53 4.54 18.12 -7.05
N THR A 54 5.47 18.90 -6.51
CA THR A 54 6.64 19.40 -7.26
C THR A 54 7.89 18.52 -7.15
N GLY A 55 7.82 17.44 -6.34
CA GLY A 55 8.97 16.61 -5.99
C GLY A 55 9.75 17.09 -4.77
N GLU A 56 9.46 18.30 -4.28
CA GLU A 56 10.03 18.83 -3.04
C GLU A 56 9.14 18.52 -1.83
N PRO A 57 9.70 18.36 -0.62
CA PRO A 57 8.92 18.21 0.60
C PRO A 57 8.02 19.43 0.83
N GLN A 58 6.71 19.21 0.85
CA GLN A 58 5.71 20.24 1.16
C GLN A 58 4.95 19.88 2.44
N PRO A 59 4.35 20.86 3.14
CA PRO A 59 3.41 20.59 4.22
C PRO A 59 2.30 19.65 3.75
N LEU A 60 1.81 18.82 4.65
CA LEU A 60 0.65 17.96 4.37
C LEU A 60 -0.54 18.83 3.99
N ASP A 61 -1.19 18.48 2.88
CA ASP A 61 -2.44 19.12 2.48
C ASP A 61 -3.51 18.87 3.57
N PRO A 62 -4.09 19.93 4.18
CA PRO A 62 -5.11 19.79 5.22
C PRO A 62 -6.38 19.07 4.77
N SER A 63 -6.66 19.04 3.47
CA SER A 63 -7.79 18.29 2.89
C SER A 63 -7.56 16.78 2.94
N LEU A 64 -6.30 16.33 3.03
CA LEU A 64 -5.97 14.91 3.10
C LEU A 64 -6.27 14.35 4.51
N MET A 65 -7.51 13.88 4.69
CA MET A 65 -7.95 13.31 5.96
C MET A 65 -7.55 11.82 6.08
N PHE A 66 -6.47 11.55 6.81
CA PHE A 66 -6.02 10.19 7.14
C PHE A 66 -7.07 9.32 7.85
N THR A 67 -8.04 9.95 8.53
CA THR A 67 -9.18 9.26 9.13
C THR A 67 -10.08 8.58 8.09
N GLY A 68 -10.21 9.17 6.89
CA GLY A 68 -10.92 8.58 5.76
C GLY A 68 -10.25 7.29 5.28
N ILE A 69 -8.92 7.31 5.18
CA ILE A 69 -8.11 6.12 4.83
C ILE A 69 -8.36 5.01 5.86
N ALA A 70 -8.19 5.30 7.15
CA ALA A 70 -8.39 4.32 8.21
C ALA A 70 -9.80 3.71 8.20
N ARG A 71 -10.85 4.55 8.08
CA ARG A 71 -12.25 4.09 8.01
C ARG A 71 -12.51 3.13 6.85
N ASN A 72 -11.89 3.36 5.69
CA ASN A 72 -12.04 2.51 4.51
C ASN A 72 -11.22 1.21 4.62
N LEU A 73 -10.11 1.20 5.34
CA LEU A 73 -9.22 0.04 5.43
C LEU A 73 -9.55 -0.90 6.60
N VAL A 74 -9.95 -0.37 7.76
CA VAL A 74 -10.22 -1.15 8.99
C VAL A 74 -11.13 -2.36 8.76
N PRO A 75 -12.25 -2.26 8.01
CA PRO A 75 -13.12 -3.42 7.75
C PRO A 75 -12.42 -4.59 7.06
N PHE A 76 -11.34 -4.32 6.32
CA PHE A 76 -10.60 -5.32 5.54
C PHE A 76 -9.32 -5.81 6.22
N MET A 77 -8.93 -5.20 7.34
CA MET A 77 -7.72 -5.59 8.08
C MET A 77 -7.83 -6.98 8.72
N GLY A 78 -9.05 -7.50 8.95
CA GLY A 78 -9.27 -8.81 9.58
C GLY A 78 -8.78 -10.00 8.74
N ILE A 79 -8.62 -9.83 7.42
CA ILE A 79 -8.14 -10.88 6.52
C ILE A 79 -6.97 -10.35 5.69
N HIS A 80 -5.76 -10.74 6.08
CA HIS A 80 -4.52 -10.29 5.45
C HIS A 80 -3.47 -11.39 5.41
N TYR A 81 -2.52 -11.26 4.50
CA TYR A 81 -1.29 -12.02 4.51
C TYR A 81 -0.26 -11.30 5.37
N THR A 82 0.51 -12.04 6.17
CA THR A 82 1.63 -11.47 6.93
C THR A 82 2.91 -12.26 6.76
N TYR A 83 4.02 -11.53 6.67
CA TYR A 83 5.37 -12.08 6.58
C TYR A 83 6.41 -11.06 7.08
N GLN A 84 7.58 -11.57 7.47
CA GLN A 84 8.76 -10.75 7.75
C GLN A 84 9.51 -10.46 6.44
N GLY A 85 9.79 -9.18 6.18
CA GLY A 85 10.41 -8.73 4.95
C GLY A 85 11.31 -7.52 5.13
N SER A 86 11.46 -6.77 4.04
CA SER A 86 12.21 -5.52 3.99
C SER A 86 11.39 -4.41 3.33
N ILE A 87 11.82 -3.17 3.46
CA ILE A 87 11.30 -2.07 2.62
C ILE A 87 11.64 -2.35 1.15
N THR A 88 10.73 -1.99 0.25
CA THR A 88 10.85 -2.26 -1.20
C THR A 88 11.67 -1.21 -1.96
N HIS A 89 12.09 -0.15 -1.28
CA HIS A 89 12.96 0.92 -1.78
C HIS A 89 14.23 1.02 -0.92
N PRO A 90 15.37 1.48 -1.48
CA PRO A 90 16.59 1.73 -0.71
C PRO A 90 16.29 2.57 0.54
N PRO A 91 16.85 2.24 1.73
CA PRO A 91 17.97 1.33 1.98
C PRO A 91 17.60 -0.15 2.17
N CYS A 92 16.41 -0.60 1.75
CA CYS A 92 16.00 -2.02 1.82
C CYS A 92 16.08 -2.63 3.23
N THR A 93 15.78 -1.83 4.27
CA THR A 93 15.85 -2.25 5.68
C THR A 93 15.04 -3.52 5.95
N THR A 94 15.66 -4.52 6.55
CA THR A 94 15.05 -5.80 6.95
C THR A 94 14.38 -5.72 8.33
N GLY A 95 13.61 -6.73 8.70
CA GLY A 95 12.90 -6.77 10.00
C GLY A 95 11.57 -6.02 10.00
N VAL A 96 11.01 -5.77 8.81
CA VAL A 96 9.71 -5.12 8.64
C VAL A 96 8.63 -6.19 8.60
N THR A 97 7.65 -6.07 9.48
CA THR A 97 6.43 -6.89 9.41
C THR A 97 5.54 -6.35 8.31
N TRP A 98 5.23 -7.17 7.31
CA TRP A 98 4.29 -6.81 6.25
C TRP A 98 2.89 -7.34 6.58
N LEU A 99 1.88 -6.51 6.34
CA LEU A 99 0.47 -6.87 6.31
C LEU A 99 -0.06 -6.53 4.91
N VAL A 100 -0.33 -7.54 4.09
CA VAL A 100 -0.88 -7.35 2.75
C VAL A 100 -2.36 -7.69 2.80
N LEU A 101 -3.22 -6.68 2.64
CA LEU A 101 -4.67 -6.89 2.68
C LEU A 101 -5.09 -7.83 1.55
N LYS A 102 -5.95 -8.81 1.88
CA LYS A 102 -6.47 -9.73 0.86
C LYS A 102 -7.52 -9.06 -0.02
N HIS A 103 -8.28 -8.13 0.56
CA HIS A 103 -9.26 -7.32 -0.16
C HIS A 103 -8.55 -6.29 -1.03
N ARG A 104 -8.98 -6.18 -2.29
CA ARG A 104 -8.51 -5.17 -3.23
C ARG A 104 -9.55 -4.07 -3.34
N LEU A 105 -9.10 -2.82 -3.28
CA LEU A 105 -9.94 -1.66 -3.53
C LEU A 105 -9.99 -1.35 -5.03
N THR A 106 -10.86 -0.43 -5.42
CA THR A 106 -10.97 0.02 -6.82
C THR A 106 -10.29 1.38 -7.00
N VAL A 107 -9.77 1.63 -8.19
CA VAL A 107 -9.26 2.93 -8.62
C VAL A 107 -9.78 3.26 -10.03
N THR A 108 -10.20 4.50 -10.27
CA THR A 108 -10.61 4.95 -11.61
C THR A 108 -9.43 5.00 -12.57
N SER A 109 -9.70 5.02 -13.89
CA SER A 109 -8.65 5.24 -14.88
C SER A 109 -7.92 6.57 -14.68
N ASP A 110 -8.66 7.60 -14.29
CA ASP A 110 -8.15 8.96 -14.23
C ASP A 110 -7.23 9.13 -13.03
N ASP A 111 -7.64 8.67 -11.83
CA ASP A 111 -6.79 8.68 -10.65
C ASP A 111 -5.55 7.80 -10.83
N LEU A 112 -5.72 6.61 -11.44
CA LEU A 112 -4.60 5.72 -11.72
C LEU A 112 -3.58 6.37 -12.64
N LYS A 113 -4.05 7.09 -13.67
CA LYS A 113 -3.20 7.80 -14.62
C LYS A 113 -2.36 8.88 -13.95
N VAL A 114 -2.93 9.65 -13.02
CA VAL A 114 -2.16 10.65 -12.26
C VAL A 114 -0.94 10.01 -11.59
N PHE A 115 -1.13 8.90 -10.86
CA PHE A 115 -0.01 8.22 -10.20
C PHE A 115 1.00 7.64 -11.18
N GLN A 116 0.55 7.10 -12.32
CA GLN A 116 1.43 6.56 -13.36
C GLN A 116 2.30 7.64 -13.99
N ASP A 117 1.71 8.80 -14.30
CA ASP A 117 2.42 9.91 -14.96
C ASP A 117 3.51 10.51 -14.04
N ARG A 118 3.35 10.41 -12.71
CA ARG A 118 4.40 10.79 -11.73
C ARG A 118 5.54 9.78 -11.59
N HIS A 119 5.35 8.55 -12.04
CA HIS A 119 6.32 7.46 -11.92
C HIS A 119 6.72 6.89 -13.27
N ILE A 120 7.27 7.75 -14.13
CA ILE A 120 7.73 7.39 -15.47
C ILE A 120 8.72 6.21 -15.39
N GLY A 121 8.41 5.11 -16.08
CA GLY A 121 9.23 3.89 -16.09
C GLY A 121 8.82 2.83 -15.05
N GLY A 122 7.83 3.13 -14.21
CA GLY A 122 7.35 2.23 -13.17
C GLY A 122 8.24 2.27 -11.92
N ASN A 123 7.61 2.18 -10.76
CA ASN A 123 8.27 2.22 -9.44
C ASN A 123 8.13 0.88 -8.68
N ALA A 124 7.54 -0.14 -9.29
CA ALA A 124 7.34 -1.45 -8.67
C ALA A 124 8.59 -2.32 -8.78
N ARG A 125 9.22 -2.62 -7.64
CA ARG A 125 10.32 -3.60 -7.55
C ARG A 125 9.85 -5.00 -8.00
N GLU A 126 10.72 -5.74 -8.69
CA GLU A 126 10.45 -7.14 -9.05
C GLU A 126 10.25 -8.05 -7.84
N VAL A 127 9.37 -9.04 -7.99
CA VAL A 127 9.08 -10.04 -6.97
C VAL A 127 10.37 -10.80 -6.62
N GLN A 128 10.73 -10.79 -5.34
CA GLN A 128 11.93 -11.47 -4.86
C GLN A 128 11.63 -12.92 -4.46
N PRO A 129 12.60 -13.85 -4.58
CA PRO A 129 12.41 -15.25 -4.19
C PRO A 129 11.92 -15.42 -2.74
N MET A 130 11.12 -16.46 -2.50
CA MET A 130 10.56 -16.75 -1.17
C MET A 130 11.64 -17.16 -0.16
N MET A 131 12.76 -17.76 -0.59
CA MET A 131 13.91 -18.16 0.25
C MET A 131 13.49 -18.90 1.55
N GLY A 132 12.47 -19.76 1.47
CA GLY A 132 11.98 -20.52 2.63
C GLY A 132 11.13 -19.75 3.65
N ARG A 133 10.80 -18.48 3.39
CA ARG A 133 9.93 -17.68 4.27
C ARG A 133 8.53 -18.29 4.36
N LYS A 134 7.99 -18.36 5.57
CA LYS A 134 6.61 -18.79 5.82
C LYS A 134 5.67 -17.61 5.64
N LEU A 135 4.63 -17.80 4.83
CA LEU A 135 3.51 -16.87 4.68
C LEU A 135 2.42 -17.29 5.65
N ALA A 136 1.97 -16.39 6.52
CA ALA A 136 0.79 -16.61 7.35
C ALA A 136 -0.41 -15.87 6.76
N VAL A 137 -1.59 -16.47 6.89
CA VAL A 137 -2.87 -15.81 6.62
C VAL A 137 -3.51 -15.54 7.97
N ALA A 138 -3.67 -14.27 8.32
CA ALA A 138 -4.50 -13.91 9.45
C ALA A 138 -5.97 -13.97 8.97
N GLY A 139 -6.78 -14.71 9.70
CA GLY A 139 -8.19 -14.88 9.43
C GLY A 139 -8.79 -15.70 10.56
N THR A 140 -9.42 -15.01 11.51
CA THR A 140 -10.36 -15.66 12.43
C THR A 140 -11.71 -15.04 12.14
N MET A 141 -12.66 -15.86 11.71
CA MET A 141 -14.07 -15.47 11.69
C MET A 141 -14.42 -15.00 13.10
N GLN A 142 -14.70 -13.71 13.27
CA GLN A 142 -15.48 -13.29 14.43
C GLN A 142 -16.93 -13.65 14.13
N LYS A 143 -17.50 -14.43 15.04
CA LYS A 143 -18.86 -14.97 15.02
C LYS A 143 -19.92 -13.90 14.77
#